data_AF-A0A1Y3SKJ1-F1
#
_entry.id   AF-A0A1Y3SKJ1-F1
#
_cell.length_a   1.000
_cell.length_b   1.000
_cell.length_c   1.000
_cell.angle_alpha   90.00
_cell.angle_beta   90.00
_cell.angle_gamma   90.00
#
_symmetry.space_group_name_H-M   'P 1'
#
loop_
_entity.id
_entity.type
_entity.pdbx_description
1 polymer ?
#
loop_
_entity_poly.entity_id
_entity_poly.type
_entity_poly.pdbx_seq_one_letter_code
_entity_poly.pdbx_strand_id
1 'polypeptide(L)'
;MNKHFKNLTFPKLFFIWFTFFFVLLMINMQTIKSGLLASVSGAVLGVFLLIFPIPPRSFQRRYGPERAVQVTRVLAVVIIVISFLTKIKF
;
A
#
# COMPACT_ATOMS: atom_id res chain seq x y z
N MET A 1 -10.14 -13.32 13.93
CA MET A 1 -9.36 -12.08 13.74
C MET A 1 -8.19 -12.09 14.72
N ASN A 2 -6.96 -12.27 14.21
CA ASN A 2 -5.77 -12.56 15.02
C ASN A 2 -5.43 -11.39 15.98
N LYS A 3 -5.14 -11.68 17.25
CA LYS A 3 -4.89 -10.69 18.33
C LYS A 3 -3.79 -9.66 18.00
N HIS A 4 -2.86 -9.98 17.10
CA HIS A 4 -1.75 -9.11 16.71
C HIS A 4 -2.14 -7.89 15.85
N PHE A 5 -3.31 -7.87 15.22
CA PHE A 5 -3.73 -6.77 14.35
C PHE A 5 -4.65 -5.75 15.04
N LYS A 6 -5.00 -5.96 16.31
CA LYS A 6 -6.06 -5.20 16.99
C LYS A 6 -5.71 -3.71 17.22
N ASN A 7 -4.42 -3.37 17.23
CA ASN A 7 -3.91 -2.00 17.43
C ASN A 7 -3.21 -1.40 16.20
N LEU A 8 -3.24 -2.10 15.05
CA LEU A 8 -2.64 -1.62 13.81
C LEU A 8 -3.61 -0.68 13.10
N THR A 9 -3.42 0.61 13.30
CA THR A 9 -4.12 1.67 12.57
C THR A 9 -3.55 1.80 11.15
N PHE A 10 -4.40 2.07 10.16
CA PHE A 10 -4.00 2.29 8.76
C PHE A 10 -2.78 3.23 8.61
N PRO A 11 -2.72 4.41 9.29
CA PRO A 11 -1.53 5.27 9.26
C PRO A 11 -0.23 4.58 9.69
N LYS A 12 -0.27 3.75 10.76
CA LYS A 12 0.92 3.05 11.25
C LYS A 12 1.39 1.99 10.27
N LEU A 13 0.45 1.20 9.72
CA LEU A 13 0.78 0.17 8.73
C LEU A 13 1.33 0.80 7.45
N PHE A 14 0.70 1.86 6.97
CA PHE A 14 1.15 2.62 5.81
C PHE A 14 2.55 3.18 6.04
N PHE A 15 2.81 3.79 7.20
CA PHE A 15 4.12 4.37 7.50
C PHE A 15 5.23 3.31 7.57
N ILE A 16 4.98 2.19 8.25
CA ILE A 16 5.95 1.07 8.32
C ILE A 16 6.24 0.55 6.91
N TRP A 17 5.21 0.28 6.11
CA TRP A 17 5.40 -0.18 4.74
C TRP A 17 6.13 0.86 3.89
N PHE A 18 5.79 2.14 4.01
CA PHE A 18 6.40 3.23 3.26
C PHE A 18 7.90 3.34 3.56
N THR A 19 8.30 3.23 4.82
CA THR A 19 9.71 3.20 5.22
C THR A 19 10.42 1.99 4.61
N PHE A 20 9.83 0.79 4.72
CA PHE A 20 10.41 -0.42 4.11
C PHE A 20 10.52 -0.30 2.59
N PHE A 21 9.49 0.24 1.93
CA PHE A 21 9.46 0.45 0.49
C PHE A 21 10.60 1.38 0.05
N PHE A 22 10.81 2.51 0.73
CA PHE A 22 11.89 3.44 0.41
C PHE A 22 13.27 2.83 0.62
N VAL A 23 13.47 2.07 1.71
CA VAL A 23 14.74 1.36 1.95
C VAL A 23 14.99 0.33 0.84
N LEU A 24 14.00 -0.48 0.49
CA LEU A 24 14.12 -1.46 -0.60
C LEU A 24 14.38 -0.78 -1.95
N LEU A 25 13.71 0.34 -2.21
CA LEU A 25 13.87 1.12 -3.43
C LEU A 25 15.29 1.68 -3.53
N MET A 26 15.85 2.22 -2.44
CA MET A 26 17.23 2.71 -2.41
C MET A 26 18.24 1.59 -2.67
N ILE A 27 18.08 0.43 -2.01
CA ILE A 27 18.93 -0.74 -2.26
C ILE A 27 18.82 -1.19 -3.72
N ASN A 28 17.59 -1.26 -4.25
CA ASN A 28 17.36 -1.65 -5.63
C ASN A 28 18.02 -0.65 -6.61
N MET A 29 17.89 0.67 -6.39
CA MET A 29 18.54 1.69 -7.21
C MET A 29 20.07 1.61 -7.17
N GLN A 30 20.66 1.25 -6.03
CA GLN A 30 22.12 1.19 -5.86
C GLN A 30 22.73 -0.12 -6.35
N THR A 31 22.05 -1.26 -6.19
CA THR A 31 22.64 -2.59 -6.42
C THR A 31 22.12 -3.28 -7.69
N ILE A 32 20.80 -3.39 -7.86
CA ILE A 32 20.20 -4.29 -8.86
C ILE A 32 19.66 -3.51 -10.08
N LYS A 33 19.23 -2.26 -9.89
CA LYS A 33 18.61 -1.37 -10.89
C LYS A 33 17.43 -2.01 -11.65
N SER A 34 16.68 -2.89 -10.99
CA SER A 34 15.55 -3.56 -11.62
C SER A 34 14.27 -2.78 -11.42
N GLY A 35 13.73 -2.20 -12.50
CA GLY A 35 12.41 -1.57 -12.48
C GLY A 35 11.29 -2.53 -12.07
N LEU A 36 11.48 -3.83 -12.29
CA LEU A 36 10.49 -4.86 -11.94
C LEU A 36 10.41 -5.08 -10.43
N LEU A 37 11.55 -5.09 -9.73
CA LEU A 37 11.59 -5.17 -8.26
C LEU A 37 10.97 -3.94 -7.60
N ALA A 38 11.18 -2.75 -8.16
CA ALA A 38 10.55 -1.51 -7.69
C ALA A 38 9.02 -1.52 -7.87
N SER A 39 8.53 -2.01 -9.02
CA SER A 39 7.09 -2.14 -9.26
C SER A 39 6.44 -3.18 -8.33
N VAL A 40 7.10 -4.33 -8.12
CA VAL A 40 6.58 -5.37 -7.24
C VAL A 40 6.55 -4.88 -5.80
N SER A 41 7.61 -4.24 -5.31
CA SER A 41 7.65 -3.73 -3.94
C SER A 41 6.57 -2.69 -3.69
N GLY A 42 6.28 -1.81 -4.66
CA GLY A 42 5.20 -0.82 -4.60
C GLY A 42 3.79 -1.44 -4.64
N ALA A 43 3.61 -2.47 -5.47
CA ALA A 43 2.34 -3.16 -5.61
C ALA A 43 1.94 -3.96 -4.36
N VAL A 44 2.89 -4.39 -3.52
CA VAL A 44 2.63 -5.19 -2.30
C VAL A 44 1.62 -4.51 -1.36
N LEU A 45 1.71 -3.19 -1.14
CA LEU A 45 0.73 -2.50 -0.29
C LEU A 45 -0.64 -2.39 -0.95
N GLY A 46 -0.69 -2.17 -2.27
CA GLY A 46 -1.95 -2.24 -2.99
C GLY A 46 -2.60 -3.61 -2.88
N VAL A 47 -1.85 -4.70 -3.03
CA VAL A 47 -2.38 -6.07 -2.85
C VAL A 47 -2.82 -6.31 -1.40
N PHE A 48 -2.02 -5.87 -0.43
CA PHE A 48 -2.36 -6.01 0.98
C PHE A 48 -3.66 -5.27 1.35
N LEU A 49 -3.84 -4.04 0.88
CA LEU A 49 -5.04 -3.24 1.12
C LEU A 49 -6.28 -3.77 0.37
N LEU A 50 -6.10 -4.50 -0.73
CA LEU A 50 -7.18 -5.21 -1.41
C LEU A 50 -7.71 -6.37 -0.57
N ILE A 51 -6.81 -7.20 -0.02
CA ILE A 51 -7.15 -8.39 0.77
C ILE A 51 -7.65 -7.99 2.16
N PHE A 52 -6.93 -7.08 2.82
CA PHE A 52 -7.23 -6.56 4.15
C PHE A 52 -7.48 -5.06 4.05
N PRO A 53 -8.69 -4.63 3.63
CA PRO A 53 -9.03 -3.22 3.59
C PRO A 53 -9.11 -2.68 5.02
N ILE A 54 -8.18 -1.81 5.39
CA ILE A 54 -8.16 -1.11 6.68
C ILE A 54 -8.54 0.36 6.40
N PRO A 55 -9.84 0.70 6.30
CA PRO A 55 -10.24 2.06 5.99
C PRO A 55 -9.86 3.03 7.13
N PRO A 56 -9.38 4.25 6.80
CA PRO A 56 -9.14 5.27 7.80
C PRO A 56 -10.43 5.61 8.57
N ARG A 57 -10.33 5.89 9.88
CA ARG A 57 -11.49 6.28 10.71
C ARG A 57 -12.21 7.52 10.15
N SER A 58 -11.48 8.45 9.52
CA SER A 58 -12.05 9.60 8.84
C SER A 58 -12.96 9.21 7.67
N PHE A 59 -12.60 8.18 6.91
CA PHE A 59 -13.39 7.69 5.78
C PHE A 59 -14.63 6.96 6.27
N GLN A 60 -14.49 6.15 7.33
CA GLN A 60 -15.62 5.49 7.99
C GLN A 60 -16.63 6.51 8.52
N ARG A 61 -16.15 7.61 9.13
CA ARG A 61 -17.00 8.70 9.66
C ARG A 61 -17.72 9.50 8.57
N ARG A 62 -17.10 9.64 7.39
CA ARG A 62 -17.63 10.47 6.29
C ARG A 62 -18.55 9.72 5.33
N TYR A 63 -18.24 8.47 5.02
CA TYR A 63 -18.93 7.70 3.98
C TYR A 63 -19.70 6.49 4.52
N GLY A 64 -19.55 6.15 5.80
CA GLY A 64 -20.07 4.91 6.38
C GLY A 64 -19.10 3.74 6.20
N PRO A 65 -19.24 2.68 7.02
CA PRO A 65 -18.26 1.58 7.09
C PRO A 65 -18.10 0.83 5.76
N GLU A 66 -19.21 0.54 5.06
CA GLU A 66 -19.20 -0.21 3.81
C GLU A 66 -18.56 0.56 2.66
N ARG A 67 -18.95 1.83 2.48
CA ARG A 67 -18.38 2.69 1.43
C ARG A 67 -16.91 3.00 1.71
N ALA A 68 -16.51 3.13 2.97
CA ALA A 68 -15.11 3.35 3.32
C ALA A 68 -14.23 2.15 2.90
N VAL A 69 -14.70 0.91 3.10
CA VAL A 69 -14.02 -0.29 2.61
C VAL A 69 -13.90 -0.28 1.09
N GLN A 70 -14.98 0.07 0.39
CA GLN A 70 -14.99 0.13 -1.07
C GLN A 70 -14.00 1.18 -1.60
N VAL A 71 -13.95 2.37 -1.00
CA VAL A 71 -12.98 3.42 -1.36
C VAL A 71 -11.55 2.96 -1.09
N THR A 72 -11.28 2.25 0.02
CA THR A 72 -9.96 1.67 0.29
C THR A 72 -9.54 0.63 -0.74
N ARG A 73 -10.48 -0.22 -1.21
CA ARG A 73 -10.21 -1.17 -2.29
C ARG A 73 -9.93 -0.49 -3.63
N VAL A 74 -10.69 0.57 -3.96
CA VAL A 74 -10.44 1.35 -5.19
C VAL A 74 -9.05 2.00 -5.11
N LEU A 75 -8.71 2.61 -3.98
CA LEU A 75 -7.38 3.19 -3.78
C LEU A 75 -6.27 2.14 -3.90
N ALA A 76 -6.49 0.95 -3.37
CA ALA A 76 -5.57 -0.17 -3.46
C ALA A 76 -5.31 -0.60 -4.93
N VAL A 77 -6.36 -0.67 -5.75
CA VAL A 77 -6.23 -0.93 -7.20
C VAL A 77 -5.43 0.18 -7.88
N VAL A 78 -5.72 1.45 -7.57
CA VAL A 78 -4.99 2.59 -8.12
C VAL A 78 -3.49 2.53 -7.78
N ILE A 79 -3.14 2.16 -6.55
CA ILE A 79 -1.73 2.00 -6.13
C ILE A 79 -1.04 0.90 -6.93
N ILE A 80 -1.70 -0.24 -7.17
CA ILE A 80 -1.14 -1.32 -8.01
C ILE A 80 -0.90 -0.79 -9.43
N VAL A 81 -1.91 -0.18 -10.04
CA VAL A 81 -1.83 0.33 -11.41
C VAL A 81 -0.69 1.35 -11.53
N ILE A 82 -0.60 2.31 -10.60
CA ILE A 82 0.48 3.30 -10.58
C ILE A 82 1.85 2.62 -10.43
N SER A 83 1.98 1.62 -9.54
CA SER A 83 3.26 0.91 -9.31
C SER A 83 3.81 0.23 -10.57
N PHE A 84 2.94 -0.20 -11.48
CA PHE A 84 3.34 -0.77 -12.77
C PHE A 84 3.47 0.27 -13.88
N LEU A 85 2.72 1.38 -13.84
CA LEU A 85 2.81 2.48 -14.81
C LEU A 85 4.04 3.35 -14.62
N THR A 86 4.53 3.55 -13.38
CA THR A 86 5.79 4.27 -13.11
C THR A 86 7.04 3.52 -13.57
N LYS A 87 6.91 2.38 -14.27
CA LYS A 87 7.99 1.76 -15.05
C LYS A 87 8.64 2.69 -16.07
N ILE A 88 8.07 3.85 -16.34
CA ILE A 88 8.54 4.76 -17.40
C ILE A 88 9.51 5.78 -16.79
N LYS A 89 10.81 5.45 -16.92
CA LYS A 89 12.01 6.31 -16.77
C LYS A 89 12.55 6.51 -15.34
N PHE A 90 13.49 5.65 -14.96
CA PHE A 90 14.65 6.01 -14.14
C PHE A 90 15.91 5.49 -14.82
#